data_AF-A0A6P8EB20-F1
#
_entry.id   AF-A0A6P8EB20-F1
#
_cell.length_a   1.000
_cell.length_b   1.000
_cell.length_c   1.000
_cell.angle_alpha   90.00
_cell.angle_beta   90.00
_cell.angle_gamma   90.00
#
_symmetry.space_group_name_H-M   'P 1'
#
loop_
_entity.id
_entity.type
_entity.pdbx_description
1 polymer ?
#
loop_
_entity_poly.entity_id
_entity_poly.type
_entity_poly.pdbx_seq_one_letter_code
_entity_poly.pdbx_strand_id
1 'polypeptide(L)'
;MAVTFSDLYAESGLKALDEFLSGKTYISGHQPTKDDIKVFAAVVADPGSSFPNVSKWYGCVSSHLAASFPRKAAGVKFGGAAAPAEEPKKQEAAAADDDDIDLFGEETEEEKKAAEEREAAKKSSAKKKESGKSSVLMDVKPWDDETDMKKLEEAVRSVKMEGLFWGASKLVPVGYGIKKLQIMLTIVDDLVSVDNLIEDHLLTEPINEYVQSCDIVAFNKI
;
A
#
# COMPACT_ATOMS: atom_id res chain seq x y z
N MET A 1 -19.56 -12.05 -1.19
CA MET A 1 -19.11 -12.86 -0.05
C MET A 1 -17.59 -12.80 0.00
N ALA A 2 -17.00 -12.43 1.14
CA ALA A 2 -15.56 -12.41 1.31
C ALA A 2 -15.07 -13.85 1.53
N VAL A 3 -14.13 -14.29 0.69
CA VAL A 3 -13.51 -15.61 0.82
C VAL A 3 -12.36 -15.47 1.79
N THR A 4 -12.33 -16.31 2.82
CA THR A 4 -11.28 -16.31 3.84
C THR A 4 -10.54 -17.64 3.80
N PHE A 5 -9.21 -17.58 3.67
CA PHE A 5 -8.33 -18.74 3.77
C PHE A 5 -7.52 -18.61 5.05
N SER A 6 -7.45 -19.69 5.83
CA SER A 6 -6.63 -19.76 7.04
C SER A 6 -5.41 -20.64 6.76
N ASP A 7 -4.24 -20.22 7.25
CA ASP A 7 -2.98 -20.99 7.23
C ASP A 7 -2.57 -21.56 5.86
N LEU A 8 -2.33 -20.68 4.89
CA LEU A 8 -1.82 -21.03 3.54
C LEU A 8 -0.38 -21.59 3.52
N TYR A 9 0.29 -21.62 4.67
CA TYR A 9 1.58 -22.27 4.89
C TYR A 9 1.43 -23.75 5.29
N ALA A 10 0.24 -24.17 5.71
CA ALA A 10 -0.06 -25.53 6.12
C ALA A 10 -0.82 -26.29 5.01
N GLU A 11 -0.68 -27.62 4.98
CA GLU A 11 -1.36 -28.47 4.00
C GLU A 11 -2.89 -28.33 4.05
N SER A 12 -3.46 -28.06 5.23
CA SER A 12 -4.89 -27.82 5.42
C SER A 12 -5.39 -26.56 4.70
N GLY A 13 -4.65 -25.46 4.78
CA GLY A 13 -4.99 -24.21 4.08
C GLY A 13 -4.83 -24.33 2.57
N LEU A 14 -3.78 -25.03 2.12
CA LEU A 14 -3.58 -25.34 0.70
C LEU A 14 -4.70 -26.22 0.12
N LYS A 15 -5.23 -27.17 0.91
CA LYS A 15 -6.38 -27.99 0.50
C LYS A 15 -7.65 -27.18 0.33
N ALA A 16 -7.94 -26.26 1.27
CA ALA A 16 -9.09 -25.36 1.16
C ALA A 16 -8.97 -24.43 -0.06
N LEU A 17 -7.74 -23.98 -0.35
CA LEU A 17 -7.45 -23.19 -1.55
C LEU A 17 -7.63 -24.00 -2.85
N ASP A 18 -7.17 -25.25 -2.88
CA ASP A 18 -7.33 -26.13 -4.05
C ASP A 18 -8.80 -26.42 -4.37
N GLU A 19 -9.61 -26.71 -3.33
CA GLU A 19 -11.04 -26.91 -3.46
C GLU A 19 -11.76 -25.64 -3.93
N PHE A 20 -11.35 -24.47 -3.43
CA PHE A 20 -11.93 -23.19 -3.86
C PHE A 20 -11.59 -22.86 -5.32
N LEU A 21 -10.38 -23.19 -5.76
CA LEU A 21 -9.89 -23.02 -7.13
C LEU A 21 -10.42 -24.11 -8.08
N SER A 22 -11.15 -25.11 -7.57
CA SER A 22 -11.84 -26.08 -8.42
C SER A 22 -12.85 -25.37 -9.32
N GLY A 23 -12.58 -25.38 -10.62
CA GLY A 23 -13.40 -24.69 -11.63
C GLY A 23 -13.17 -23.18 -11.72
N LYS A 24 -12.20 -22.60 -10.99
CA LYS A 24 -11.84 -21.19 -11.06
C LYS A 24 -10.37 -21.03 -11.42
N THR A 25 -10.09 -20.04 -12.28
CA THR A 25 -8.72 -19.74 -12.73
C THR A 25 -8.02 -18.72 -11.83
N TYR A 26 -8.79 -17.92 -11.10
CA TYR A 26 -8.33 -16.84 -10.21
C TYR A 26 -9.21 -16.78 -8.94
N ILE A 27 -8.71 -16.12 -7.91
CA ILE A 27 -9.40 -15.97 -6.61
C ILE A 27 -10.67 -15.12 -6.77
N SER A 28 -10.58 -14.05 -7.56
CA SER A 28 -11.73 -13.21 -7.90
C SER A 28 -11.71 -12.84 -9.38
N GLY A 29 -12.88 -12.94 -10.04
CA GLY A 29 -13.04 -12.59 -11.46
C GLY A 29 -12.41 -13.56 -12.45
N HIS A 30 -12.13 -13.05 -13.66
CA HIS A 30 -11.59 -13.80 -14.80
C HIS A 30 -10.15 -13.40 -15.18
N GLN A 31 -9.55 -12.48 -14.43
CA GLN A 31 -8.22 -11.93 -14.64
C GLN A 31 -7.49 -11.87 -13.29
N PRO A 32 -6.15 -11.85 -13.28
CA PRO A 32 -5.39 -11.71 -12.04
C PRO A 32 -5.71 -10.38 -11.35
N THR A 33 -6.15 -10.47 -10.10
CA THR A 33 -6.55 -9.32 -9.28
C THR A 33 -5.59 -9.07 -8.12
N LYS A 34 -5.85 -8.01 -7.36
CA LYS A 34 -5.16 -7.75 -6.09
C LYS A 34 -5.37 -8.87 -5.06
N ASP A 35 -6.46 -9.62 -5.15
CA ASP A 35 -6.71 -10.75 -4.25
C ASP A 35 -5.80 -11.93 -4.58
N ASP A 36 -5.59 -12.21 -5.88
CA ASP A 36 -4.63 -13.23 -6.32
C ASP A 36 -3.20 -12.91 -5.84
N ILE A 37 -2.79 -11.64 -5.92
CA ILE A 37 -1.46 -11.22 -5.45
C ILE A 37 -1.31 -11.42 -3.94
N LYS A 38 -2.35 -11.10 -3.15
CA LYS A 38 -2.33 -11.30 -1.69
C LYS A 38 -2.22 -12.78 -1.31
N VAL A 39 -3.00 -13.64 -1.97
CA VAL A 39 -2.95 -15.09 -1.73
C VAL A 39 -1.61 -15.65 -2.23
N PHE A 40 -1.09 -15.18 -3.37
CA PHE A 40 0.18 -15.62 -3.94
C PHE A 40 1.35 -15.29 -3.01
N ALA A 41 1.35 -14.10 -2.40
CA ALA A 41 2.37 -13.71 -1.42
C ALA A 41 2.32 -14.56 -0.13
N ALA A 42 1.17 -15.13 0.22
CA ALA A 42 1.01 -16.01 1.37
C ALA A 42 1.41 -17.47 1.07
N VAL A 43 1.47 -17.87 -0.21
CA VAL A 43 1.94 -19.18 -0.65
C VAL A 43 3.45 -19.09 -0.92
N VAL A 44 4.25 -19.56 0.03
CA VAL A 44 5.73 -19.38 0.02
C VAL A 44 6.42 -20.09 -1.13
N ALA A 45 5.88 -21.22 -1.57
CA ALA A 45 6.45 -22.05 -2.61
C ALA A 45 5.35 -22.76 -3.38
N ASP A 46 5.68 -23.17 -4.61
CA ASP A 46 4.78 -23.96 -5.44
C ASP A 46 4.39 -25.25 -4.68
N PRO A 47 3.11 -25.48 -4.40
CA PRO A 47 2.64 -26.60 -3.59
C PRO A 47 2.73 -27.95 -4.32
N GLY A 48 3.22 -27.96 -5.56
CA GLY A 48 3.55 -29.16 -6.32
C GLY A 48 2.33 -30.03 -6.66
N SER A 49 2.61 -31.25 -7.11
CA SER A 49 1.62 -32.21 -7.62
C SER A 49 0.53 -32.62 -6.62
N SER A 50 0.67 -32.29 -5.33
CA SER A 50 -0.33 -32.55 -4.30
C SER A 50 -1.60 -31.69 -4.47
N PHE A 51 -1.48 -30.52 -5.09
CA PHE A 51 -2.58 -29.57 -5.29
C PHE A 51 -2.58 -29.03 -6.73
N PRO A 52 -3.23 -29.75 -7.68
CA PRO A 52 -3.13 -29.44 -9.09
C PRO A 52 -3.84 -28.13 -9.48
N ASN A 53 -4.88 -27.70 -8.76
CA ASN A 53 -5.59 -26.46 -9.05
C ASN A 53 -4.79 -25.27 -8.54
N VAL A 54 -4.23 -25.38 -7.32
CA VAL A 54 -3.35 -24.34 -6.77
C VAL A 54 -2.09 -24.18 -7.61
N SER A 55 -1.46 -25.26 -8.05
CA SER A 55 -0.25 -25.21 -8.88
C SER A 55 -0.50 -24.52 -10.23
N LYS A 56 -1.63 -24.82 -10.87
CA LYS A 56 -2.04 -24.14 -12.12
C LYS A 56 -2.26 -22.65 -11.91
N TRP A 57 -2.99 -22.29 -10.86
CA TRP A 57 -3.22 -20.90 -10.48
C TRP A 57 -1.90 -20.17 -10.16
N TYR A 58 -1.03 -20.77 -9.35
CA TYR A 58 0.27 -20.22 -8.96
C TYR A 58 1.15 -19.97 -10.19
N GLY A 59 1.18 -20.91 -11.15
CA GLY A 59 1.87 -20.73 -12.43
C GLY A 59 1.30 -19.57 -13.28
N CYS A 60 -0.03 -19.47 -13.39
CA CYS A 60 -0.69 -18.36 -14.09
C CYS A 60 -0.32 -17.01 -13.47
N VAL A 61 -0.46 -16.86 -12.15
CA VAL A 61 -0.14 -15.61 -11.44
C VAL A 61 1.36 -15.30 -11.54
N SER A 62 2.22 -16.30 -11.33
CA SER A 62 3.68 -16.14 -11.44
C SER A 62 4.12 -15.68 -12.83
N SER A 63 3.56 -16.27 -13.89
CA SER A 63 3.87 -15.85 -15.27
C SER A 63 3.39 -14.43 -15.58
N HIS A 64 2.23 -14.04 -15.06
CA HIS A 64 1.68 -12.69 -15.20
C HIS A 64 2.53 -11.65 -14.46
N LEU A 65 2.99 -11.97 -13.24
CA LEU A 65 3.91 -11.13 -12.48
C LEU A 65 5.27 -11.03 -13.17
N ALA A 66 5.82 -12.13 -13.67
CA ALA A 66 7.09 -12.12 -14.40
C ALA A 66 7.03 -11.28 -15.69
N ALA A 67 5.89 -11.30 -16.40
CA ALA A 67 5.67 -10.46 -17.57
C ALA A 67 5.54 -8.97 -17.20
N SER A 68 4.93 -8.67 -16.05
CA SER A 68 4.74 -7.30 -15.56
C SER A 68 6.02 -6.70 -14.94
N PHE A 69 6.90 -7.56 -14.39
CA PHE A 69 8.13 -7.16 -13.71
C PHE A 69 9.34 -7.89 -14.32
N PRO A 70 9.87 -7.45 -15.48
CA PRO A 70 10.95 -8.13 -16.19
C PRO A 70 12.33 -8.06 -15.51
N ARG A 71 12.46 -7.26 -14.43
CA ARG A 71 13.72 -7.08 -13.70
C ARG A 71 13.94 -8.24 -12.72
N LYS A 72 15.14 -8.83 -12.74
CA LYS A 72 15.51 -9.94 -11.87
C LYS A 72 15.49 -9.52 -10.40
N ALA A 73 14.77 -10.26 -9.55
CA ALA A 73 14.66 -9.97 -8.11
C ALA A 73 16.03 -10.03 -7.41
N ALA A 74 16.35 -9.02 -6.59
CA ALA A 74 17.66 -8.83 -5.95
C ALA A 74 17.88 -9.70 -4.68
N GLY A 75 17.39 -10.95 -4.68
CA GLY A 75 17.73 -11.93 -3.64
C GLY A 75 17.01 -11.76 -2.30
N VAL A 76 15.84 -11.10 -2.27
CA VAL A 76 15.00 -11.03 -1.06
C VAL A 76 14.51 -12.44 -0.72
N LYS A 77 14.90 -12.94 0.45
CA LYS A 77 14.42 -14.22 1.01
C LYS A 77 13.57 -13.94 2.23
N PHE A 78 12.38 -14.51 2.28
CA PHE A 78 11.54 -14.48 3.48
C PHE A 78 12.04 -15.53 4.47
N GLY A 79 12.63 -15.07 5.59
CA GLY A 79 13.02 -15.92 6.72
C GLY A 79 11.78 -16.27 7.54
N GLY A 80 11.07 -17.30 7.11
CA GLY A 80 9.84 -17.79 7.76
C GLY A 80 9.64 -19.29 7.54
N ALA A 81 10.73 -20.06 7.57
CA ALA A 81 10.63 -21.49 7.82
C ALA A 81 10.30 -21.68 9.31
N ALA A 82 9.01 -21.78 9.62
CA ALA A 82 8.60 -22.39 10.88
C ALA A 82 8.99 -23.88 10.79
N ALA A 83 10.11 -24.23 11.41
CA ALA A 83 10.43 -25.60 11.74
C ALA A 83 9.34 -26.16 12.68
N PRO A 84 8.99 -27.45 12.56
CA PRO A 84 7.81 -28.04 13.19
C PRO A 84 8.00 -28.13 14.71
N ALA A 85 7.04 -27.59 15.47
CA ALA A 85 6.96 -27.79 16.91
C ALA A 85 5.56 -28.35 17.26
N GLU A 86 5.59 -29.62 17.67
CA GLU A 86 4.63 -30.44 18.40
C GLU A 86 3.31 -29.82 18.90
N GLU A 87 2.23 -30.57 18.60
CA GLU A 87 0.95 -30.69 19.32
C GLU A 87 1.06 -30.62 20.86
N PRO A 88 0.03 -30.09 21.56
CA PRO A 88 -1.07 -30.98 21.98
C PRO A 88 -2.50 -30.39 21.98
N LYS A 89 -3.43 -31.20 21.44
CA LYS A 89 -4.82 -31.52 21.88
C LYS A 89 -5.77 -30.44 22.45
N LYS A 90 -6.78 -30.13 21.64
CA LYS A 90 -8.25 -30.37 21.80
C LYS A 90 -8.93 -30.11 23.16
N GLN A 91 -9.92 -29.19 23.17
CA GLN A 91 -11.31 -29.49 23.59
C GLN A 91 -12.31 -28.36 23.27
N GLU A 92 -13.52 -28.77 22.85
CA GLU A 92 -14.68 -28.01 22.38
C GLU A 92 -15.60 -27.49 23.52
N ALA A 93 -16.37 -26.44 23.15
CA ALA A 93 -17.79 -26.14 23.43
C ALA A 93 -18.29 -25.81 24.86
N ALA A 94 -18.98 -24.66 24.99
CA ALA A 94 -20.44 -24.56 25.20
C ALA A 94 -20.91 -23.09 25.38
N ALA A 95 -22.22 -22.88 25.19
CA ALA A 95 -22.95 -21.64 24.89
C ALA A 95 -23.64 -20.96 26.10
N ALA A 96 -24.49 -19.95 25.77
CA ALA A 96 -25.57 -19.30 26.56
C ALA A 96 -25.14 -18.10 27.44
N ASP A 97 -25.85 -16.97 27.58
CA ASP A 97 -27.10 -16.41 26.99
C ASP A 97 -27.26 -14.95 27.50
N ASP A 98 -28.10 -14.17 26.81
CA ASP A 98 -28.97 -13.05 27.25
C ASP A 98 -28.49 -11.92 28.19
N ASP A 99 -28.62 -10.67 27.73
CA ASP A 99 -29.58 -9.65 28.22
C ASP A 99 -29.23 -8.29 27.58
N ASP A 100 -30.00 -7.83 26.59
CA ASP A 100 -30.61 -6.47 26.55
C ASP A 100 -31.44 -6.30 25.26
N ILE A 101 -32.66 -6.83 25.28
CA ILE A 101 -33.75 -6.45 24.36
C ILE A 101 -34.73 -5.58 25.14
N ASP A 102 -34.80 -4.30 24.78
CA ASP A 102 -35.99 -3.45 24.88
C ASP A 102 -36.04 -2.63 23.57
N LEU A 103 -36.73 -3.05 22.51
CA LEU A 103 -38.17 -3.27 22.30
C LEU A 103 -38.98 -1.96 22.38
N PHE A 104 -39.47 -1.52 21.21
CA PHE A 104 -40.43 -0.43 20.95
C PHE A 104 -39.88 0.98 20.71
N GLY A 105 -39.68 1.28 19.42
CA GLY A 105 -39.64 2.63 18.88
C GLY A 105 -39.51 2.60 17.37
N GLU A 106 -40.52 2.11 16.64
CA GLU A 106 -40.63 2.37 15.21
C GLU A 106 -40.75 3.90 15.00
N GLU A 107 -39.69 4.56 14.54
CA GLU A 107 -39.83 5.88 13.89
C GLU A 107 -38.71 6.10 12.84
N THR A 108 -39.10 5.87 11.58
CA THR A 108 -38.88 6.74 10.40
C THR A 108 -37.44 7.00 9.87
N GLU A 109 -37.34 6.95 8.54
CA GLU A 109 -36.16 7.05 7.66
C GLU A 109 -35.31 8.35 7.76
N GLU A 110 -35.60 9.23 8.71
CA GLU A 110 -35.00 10.57 8.83
C GLU A 110 -33.83 10.65 9.84
N GLU A 111 -33.49 9.56 10.56
CA GLU A 111 -32.32 9.53 11.47
C GLU A 111 -31.06 8.87 10.87
N LYS A 112 -31.10 8.43 9.60
CA LYS A 112 -29.94 7.90 8.87
C LYS A 112 -28.85 8.93 8.57
N LYS A 113 -29.14 10.22 8.68
CA LYS A 113 -28.16 11.30 8.46
C LYS A 113 -27.33 11.65 9.69
N ALA A 114 -27.83 11.39 10.90
CA ALA A 114 -27.12 11.72 12.14
C ALA A 114 -26.10 10.63 12.56
N ALA A 115 -26.29 9.39 12.09
CA ALA A 115 -25.35 8.30 12.30
C ALA A 115 -24.06 8.45 11.48
N GLU A 116 -24.14 9.05 10.28
CA GLU A 116 -22.98 9.29 9.41
C GLU A 116 -22.05 10.37 9.99
N GLU A 117 -22.60 11.36 10.68
CA GLU A 117 -21.81 12.41 11.34
C GLU A 117 -21.09 11.89 12.61
N ARG A 118 -21.68 10.90 13.31
CA ARG A 118 -21.00 10.19 14.41
C ARG A 118 -20.00 9.12 13.95
N GLU A 119 -20.14 8.55 12.75
CA GLU A 119 -19.09 7.71 12.15
C GLU A 119 -17.92 8.52 11.59
N ALA A 120 -18.16 9.73 11.08
CA ALA A 120 -17.08 10.66 10.71
C ALA A 120 -16.23 11.07 11.92
N ALA A 121 -16.85 11.22 13.10
CA ALA A 121 -16.15 11.49 14.36
C ALA A 121 -15.47 10.25 15.00
N LYS A 122 -15.82 9.02 14.58
CA LYS A 122 -15.14 7.78 15.03
C LYS A 122 -13.97 7.39 14.12
N LYS A 123 -13.97 7.79 12.84
CA LYS A 123 -12.79 7.65 11.96
C LYS A 123 -11.66 8.62 12.30
N SER A 124 -11.91 9.67 13.08
CA SER A 124 -10.87 10.54 13.61
C SER A 124 -10.22 10.05 14.92
N SER A 125 -10.65 8.90 15.49
CA SER A 125 -10.19 8.44 16.81
C SER A 125 -9.75 6.97 16.89
N ALA A 126 -9.70 6.23 15.79
CA ALA A 126 -9.11 4.88 15.76
C ALA A 126 -7.63 4.93 15.36
N LYS A 127 -6.76 4.98 16.38
CA LYS A 127 -5.29 4.95 16.34
C LYS A 127 -4.64 6.26 15.89
N LYS A 128 -4.52 7.17 16.86
CA LYS A 128 -3.29 7.94 17.05
C LYS A 128 -2.11 6.98 17.32
N LYS A 129 -1.75 6.17 16.33
CA LYS A 129 -0.36 5.73 16.19
C LYS A 129 0.39 7.05 15.97
N GLU A 130 1.42 7.34 16.74
CA GLU A 130 2.32 8.43 16.40
C GLU A 130 2.83 8.14 15.00
N SER A 131 2.19 8.72 13.99
CA SER A 131 2.65 8.65 12.63
C SER A 131 3.93 9.46 12.61
N GLY A 132 5.04 8.76 12.38
CA GLY A 132 6.35 9.38 12.27
C GLY A 132 6.27 10.49 11.24
N LYS A 133 6.76 11.66 11.59
CA LYS A 133 6.93 12.73 10.62
C LYS A 133 8.37 12.67 10.16
N SER A 134 8.58 12.94 8.89
CA SER A 134 9.93 13.06 8.34
C SER A 134 10.05 14.40 7.63
N SER A 135 11.12 15.11 7.95
CA SER A 135 11.55 16.31 7.24
C SER A 135 12.57 15.90 6.18
N VAL A 136 12.27 16.21 4.93
CA VAL A 136 13.08 15.85 3.78
C VAL A 136 13.56 17.12 3.09
N LEU A 137 14.84 17.16 2.76
CA LEU A 137 15.45 18.20 1.96
C LEU A 137 15.71 17.63 0.57
N MET A 138 15.07 18.21 -0.44
CA MET A 138 15.10 17.71 -1.81
C MET A 138 15.64 18.79 -2.75
N ASP A 139 16.52 18.38 -3.65
CA ASP A 139 17.03 19.21 -4.74
C ASP A 139 16.27 18.86 -6.02
N VAL A 140 15.63 19.85 -6.62
CA VAL A 140 14.96 19.76 -7.91
C VAL A 140 15.83 20.43 -8.96
N LYS A 141 16.31 19.65 -9.94
CA LYS A 141 17.14 20.14 -11.03
C LYS A 141 16.25 20.48 -12.25
N PRO A 142 16.32 21.71 -12.77
CA PRO A 142 15.65 22.04 -14.02
C PRO A 142 16.39 21.46 -15.23
N TRP A 143 15.76 21.52 -16.40
CA TRP A 143 16.39 21.13 -17.66
C TRP A 143 17.52 22.07 -18.10
N ASP A 144 17.32 23.37 -17.96
CA ASP A 144 18.31 24.38 -18.36
C ASP A 144 18.14 25.72 -17.60
N ASP A 145 19.10 26.65 -17.76
CA ASP A 145 19.11 27.98 -17.15
C ASP A 145 17.99 28.92 -17.64
N GLU A 146 17.39 28.64 -18.79
CA GLU A 146 16.20 29.33 -19.31
C GLU A 146 14.88 28.93 -18.60
N THR A 147 14.88 27.85 -17.80
CA THR A 147 13.68 27.35 -17.12
C THR A 147 13.20 28.35 -16.06
N ASP A 148 11.91 28.72 -16.08
CA ASP A 148 11.35 29.65 -15.09
C ASP A 148 11.28 28.99 -13.70
N MET A 149 12.26 29.33 -12.86
CA MET A 149 12.38 28.80 -11.51
C MET A 149 11.17 29.12 -10.62
N LYS A 150 10.44 30.22 -10.89
CA LYS A 150 9.23 30.54 -10.13
C LYS A 150 8.09 29.62 -10.49
N LYS A 151 7.90 29.35 -11.79
CA LYS A 151 6.89 28.39 -12.26
C LYS A 151 7.19 26.97 -11.78
N LEU A 152 8.46 26.58 -11.79
CA LEU A 152 8.90 25.30 -11.24
C LEU A 152 8.53 25.21 -9.75
N GLU A 153 8.83 26.23 -8.96
CA GLU A 153 8.46 26.25 -7.55
C GLU A 153 6.93 26.24 -7.33
N GLU A 154 6.18 27.01 -8.11
CA GLU A 154 4.71 27.02 -8.06
C GLU A 154 4.13 25.65 -8.43
N ALA A 155 4.67 24.99 -9.45
CA ALA A 155 4.29 23.65 -9.88
C ALA A 155 4.56 22.62 -8.78
N VAL A 156 5.76 22.63 -8.19
CA VAL A 156 6.10 21.75 -7.05
C VAL A 156 5.16 22.01 -5.87
N ARG A 157 4.92 23.27 -5.50
CA ARG A 157 4.01 23.64 -4.39
C ARG A 157 2.54 23.36 -4.69
N SER A 158 2.15 23.23 -5.95
CA SER A 158 0.78 22.92 -6.35
C SER A 158 0.37 21.49 -5.96
N VAL A 159 1.35 20.60 -5.78
CA VAL A 159 1.12 19.23 -5.32
C VAL A 159 0.62 19.26 -3.88
N LYS A 160 -0.66 18.92 -3.70
CA LYS A 160 -1.32 18.82 -2.40
C LYS A 160 -1.71 17.38 -2.14
N MET A 161 -1.16 16.80 -1.08
CA MET A 161 -1.48 15.46 -0.62
C MET A 161 -1.71 15.49 0.89
N GLU A 162 -2.55 14.58 1.38
CA GLU A 162 -2.77 14.45 2.81
C GLU A 162 -1.47 14.00 3.51
N GLY A 163 -1.00 14.81 4.47
CA GLY A 163 0.25 14.55 5.17
C GLY A 163 1.50 15.13 4.51
N LEU A 164 1.40 15.81 3.35
CA LEU A 164 2.50 16.55 2.74
C LEU A 164 2.43 18.04 3.08
N PHE A 165 3.53 18.58 3.60
CA PHE A 165 3.68 20.01 3.91
C PHE A 165 4.93 20.57 3.26
N TRP A 166 4.77 21.51 2.35
CA TRP A 166 5.89 22.23 1.74
C TRP A 166 6.45 23.29 2.69
N GLY A 167 7.77 23.25 2.89
CA GLY A 167 8.52 24.18 3.72
C GLY A 167 9.20 25.29 2.93
N ALA A 168 10.32 25.76 3.47
CA ALA A 168 11.17 26.77 2.85
C ALA A 168 11.89 26.20 1.62
N SER A 169 12.04 27.06 0.61
CA SER A 169 12.78 26.78 -0.62
C SER A 169 13.95 27.77 -0.75
N LYS A 170 15.02 27.33 -1.43
CA LYS A 170 16.19 28.14 -1.74
C LYS A 170 16.72 27.76 -3.11
N LEU A 171 17.14 28.75 -3.88
CA LEU A 171 17.85 28.52 -5.15
C LEU A 171 19.35 28.40 -4.87
N VAL A 172 19.95 27.27 -5.28
CA VAL A 172 21.39 27.01 -5.11
C VAL A 172 22.03 26.91 -6.50
N PRO A 173 23.07 27.71 -6.82
CA PRO A 173 23.76 27.60 -8.09
C PRO A 173 24.56 26.28 -8.16
N VAL A 174 24.46 25.58 -9.29
CA VAL A 174 25.18 24.31 -9.54
C VAL A 174 26.38 24.53 -10.47
N GLY A 175 26.29 25.52 -11.36
CA GLY A 175 27.33 25.89 -12.32
C GLY A 175 26.73 26.23 -13.68
N TYR A 176 27.49 26.91 -14.55
CA TYR A 176 27.07 27.21 -15.93
C TYR A 176 25.71 27.93 -16.07
N GLY A 177 25.38 28.82 -15.13
CA GLY A 177 24.09 29.53 -15.13
C GLY A 177 22.93 28.76 -14.48
N ILE A 178 23.04 27.43 -14.38
CA ILE A 178 21.99 26.55 -13.85
C ILE A 178 21.91 26.65 -12.33
N LYS A 179 20.70 26.85 -11.82
CA LYS A 179 20.36 26.85 -10.39
C LYS A 179 19.42 25.69 -10.11
N LYS A 180 19.67 24.95 -9.04
CA LYS A 180 18.73 23.94 -8.53
C LYS A 180 17.83 24.57 -7.47
N LEU A 181 16.59 24.09 -7.40
CA LEU A 181 15.66 24.45 -6.34
C LEU A 181 15.82 23.46 -5.19
N GLN A 182 16.35 23.91 -4.07
CA GLN A 182 16.42 23.14 -2.84
C GLN A 182 15.17 23.44 -2.01
N ILE A 183 14.30 22.46 -1.83
CA ILE A 183 13.03 22.62 -1.10
C ILE A 183 12.97 21.64 0.09
N MET A 184 12.55 22.17 1.23
CA MET A 184 12.23 21.36 2.40
C MET A 184 10.76 20.95 2.35
N LEU A 185 10.47 19.70 2.68
CA LEU A 185 9.11 19.18 2.83
C LEU A 185 9.01 18.36 4.11
N THR A 186 7.83 18.34 4.71
CA THR A 186 7.52 17.49 5.85
C THR A 186 6.43 16.53 5.43
N ILE A 187 6.67 15.24 5.62
CA ILE A 187 5.73 14.18 5.31
C ILE A 187 5.31 13.43 6.56
N VAL A 188 4.12 12.86 6.51
CA VAL A 188 3.66 11.83 7.44
C VAL A 188 4.00 10.47 6.83
N ASP A 189 4.94 9.74 7.42
CA ASP A 189 5.52 8.51 6.86
C ASP A 189 4.47 7.44 6.54
N ASP A 190 3.41 7.37 7.35
CA ASP A 190 2.32 6.40 7.19
C ASP A 190 1.39 6.71 6.00
N LEU A 191 1.40 7.95 5.49
CA LEU A 191 0.48 8.42 4.46
C LEU A 191 1.18 8.75 3.14
N VAL A 192 2.41 9.27 3.21
CA VAL A 192 3.13 9.79 2.05
C VAL A 192 4.51 9.15 1.97
N SER A 193 4.76 8.44 0.86
CA SER A 193 6.09 8.00 0.47
C SER A 193 6.78 9.08 -0.37
N VAL A 194 8.04 9.39 -0.07
CA VAL A 194 8.85 10.36 -0.83
C VAL A 194 9.09 9.86 -2.25
N ASP A 195 9.36 8.56 -2.41
CA ASP A 195 9.61 7.97 -3.73
C ASP A 195 8.39 8.11 -4.64
N ASN A 196 7.19 7.82 -4.12
CA ASN A 196 5.93 8.00 -4.87
C ASN A 196 5.67 9.47 -5.19
N LEU A 197 5.96 10.39 -4.27
CA LEU A 197 5.85 11.83 -4.55
C LEU A 197 6.75 12.24 -5.72
N ILE A 198 7.98 11.71 -5.78
CA ILE A 198 8.93 12.02 -6.84
C ILE A 198 8.46 11.41 -8.16
N GLU A 199 8.15 10.12 -8.19
CA GLU A 199 7.82 9.39 -9.41
C GLU A 199 6.44 9.77 -9.95
N ASP A 200 5.41 9.81 -9.10
CA ASP A 200 4.02 9.98 -9.56
C ASP A 200 3.61 11.45 -9.74
N HIS A 201 4.25 12.39 -9.03
CA HIS A 201 3.87 13.80 -9.07
C HIS A 201 4.93 14.72 -9.68
N LEU A 202 6.19 14.61 -9.25
CA LEU A 202 7.23 15.55 -9.69
C LEU A 202 7.82 15.20 -11.07
N LEU A 203 7.90 13.91 -11.40
CA LEU A 203 8.38 13.41 -12.69
C LEU A 203 7.24 13.13 -13.69
N THR A 204 6.00 13.43 -13.34
CA THR A 204 4.83 13.30 -14.23
C THR A 204 4.49 14.64 -14.89
N GLU A 205 3.83 14.59 -16.05
CA GLU A 205 3.26 15.78 -16.68
C GLU A 205 2.22 16.44 -15.76
N PRO A 206 2.20 17.78 -15.61
CA PRO A 206 2.95 18.79 -16.37
C PRO A 206 4.27 19.25 -15.74
N ILE A 207 4.68 18.69 -14.59
CA ILE A 207 5.84 19.18 -13.83
C ILE A 207 7.18 18.74 -14.47
N ASN A 208 7.20 17.58 -15.12
CA ASN A 208 8.36 17.04 -15.84
C ASN A 208 8.91 18.02 -16.89
N GLU A 209 8.07 18.86 -17.52
CA GLU A 209 8.53 19.87 -18.48
C GLU A 209 9.54 20.86 -17.88
N TYR A 210 9.45 21.10 -16.57
CA TYR A 210 10.33 22.01 -15.84
C TYR A 210 11.42 21.26 -15.07
N VAL A 211 11.18 19.99 -14.71
CA VAL A 211 12.02 19.20 -13.80
C VAL A 211 12.71 18.06 -14.55
N GLN A 212 14.04 18.10 -14.59
CA GLN A 212 14.85 17.01 -15.15
C GLN A 212 14.99 15.85 -14.15
N SER A 213 15.28 16.16 -12.89
CA SER A 213 15.50 15.16 -11.84
C SER A 213 15.30 15.75 -10.45
N CYS A 214 14.97 14.87 -9.50
CA CYS A 214 14.86 15.18 -8.08
C CYS A 214 15.84 14.31 -7.30
N ASP A 215 16.60 14.90 -6.37
CA ASP A 215 17.52 14.19 -5.49
C ASP A 215 17.19 14.47 -4.02
N ILE A 216 17.25 13.44 -3.18
CA ILE A 216 17.11 13.58 -1.74
C ILE A 216 18.48 13.95 -1.15
N VAL A 217 18.60 15.15 -0.60
CA VAL A 217 19.83 15.66 0.02
C VAL A 217 19.93 15.20 1.47
N ALA A 218 18.82 15.29 2.21
CA ALA A 218 18.76 14.89 3.60
C ALA A 218 17.38 14.35 3.95
N PHE A 219 17.35 13.36 4.83
CA PHE A 219 16.14 12.78 5.37
C PHE A 219 16.29 12.70 6.89
N ASN A 220 15.46 13.47 7.60
CA ASN A 220 15.48 13.57 9.06
C ASN A 220 14.12 13.16 9.61
N LYS A 221 14.11 12.18 10.51
CA LYS A 221 12.89 11.82 11.24
C LYS A 221 12.65 12.83 12.36
N ILE A 222 11.42 13.30 12.52
CA ILE A 222 10.99 14.33 13.48
C ILE A 222 9.77 13.91 14.30
#